data_AF-A0A1G9TB32-F1
#
_entry.id   AF-A0A1G9TB32-F1
#
_cell.length_a   1.000
_cell.length_b   1.000
_cell.length_c   1.000
_cell.angle_alpha   90.00
_cell.angle_beta   90.00
_cell.angle_gamma   90.00
#
_symmetry.space_group_name_H-M   'P 1'
#
loop_
_entity.id
_entity.type
_entity.pdbx_description
1 polymer ?
#
loop_
_entity_poly.entity_id
_entity_poly.type
_entity_poly.pdbx_seq_one_letter_code
_entity_poly.pdbx_strand_id
1 'polypeptide(L)'
;MDLDVHVTNLGSLLGGWEVNVVGSLLSEHNQLTCVRPSVFAVYPEKVVKASDADHDRWHAATDRFLQTISALQEREKAISLHLRPPFRGRLVWSIRYAWRNLVLRKGYDEAAERLRSDFNAALAVYLKDAGDLPEYVKKYTAREQKRRRREEEQARLRRAEAIEDASGPVWSYQLHKGSGMRSFAIHLASVESGVEARHTPAEVQAALTAERAEHPYTKVNWGPQTSLALKEKYGTEVSGWARLTGETIIAHPIDPNDRSGRWHSKHHYGPSSNYGSDGGAGGFAGGGF
;
A
#
# COMPACT_ATOMS: atom_id res chain seq x y z
N MET A 1 -17.55 -9.81 -21.88
CA MET A 1 -17.68 -9.53 -20.44
C MET A 1 -16.54 -8.57 -20.10
N ASP A 2 -16.59 -7.85 -18.98
CA ASP A 2 -15.43 -7.06 -18.53
C ASP A 2 -14.67 -7.88 -17.48
N LEU A 3 -13.38 -8.11 -17.72
CA LEU A 3 -12.48 -8.87 -16.85
C LEU A 3 -11.54 -7.94 -16.09
N ASP A 4 -11.20 -8.34 -14.86
CA ASP A 4 -10.19 -7.66 -14.07
C ASP A 4 -8.79 -8.01 -14.60
N VAL A 5 -8.04 -6.99 -14.99
CA VAL A 5 -6.65 -7.08 -15.44
C VAL A 5 -5.77 -6.49 -14.35
N HIS A 6 -4.86 -7.31 -13.84
CA HIS A 6 -3.89 -6.90 -12.83
C HIS A 6 -2.65 -6.36 -13.54
N VAL A 7 -2.35 -5.08 -13.33
CA VAL A 7 -1.26 -4.39 -14.02
C VAL A 7 -0.13 -4.09 -13.05
N THR A 8 1.09 -4.36 -13.50
CA THR A 8 2.32 -4.04 -12.78
C THR A 8 3.44 -3.68 -13.75
N ASN A 9 4.65 -3.53 -13.25
CA ASN A 9 5.83 -3.23 -14.06
C ASN A 9 6.68 -4.50 -14.23
N LEU A 10 7.38 -4.60 -15.36
CA LEU A 10 8.25 -5.74 -15.69
C LEU A 10 9.23 -6.08 -14.57
N GLY A 11 9.84 -5.06 -13.94
CA GLY A 11 10.79 -5.28 -12.85
C GLY A 11 10.17 -5.98 -11.64
N SER A 12 8.91 -5.68 -11.32
CA SER A 12 8.16 -6.32 -10.24
C SER A 12 7.77 -7.76 -10.56
N LEU A 13 7.58 -8.09 -11.85
CA LEU A 13 7.29 -9.47 -12.29
C LEU A 13 8.52 -10.37 -12.20
N LEU A 14 9.70 -9.83 -12.53
CA LEU A 14 10.93 -10.62 -12.59
C LEU A 14 11.56 -10.86 -11.21
N GLY A 15 11.27 -10.02 -10.21
CA GLY A 15 11.75 -10.18 -8.83
C GLY A 15 13.26 -9.97 -8.62
N GLY A 16 14.05 -9.88 -9.70
CA GLY A 16 15.48 -9.58 -9.71
C GLY A 16 16.18 -10.14 -10.94
N TRP A 17 17.34 -9.59 -11.28
CA TRP A 17 18.19 -10.09 -12.36
C TRP A 17 19.66 -9.71 -12.13
N GLU A 18 20.58 -10.46 -12.73
CA GLU A 18 21.99 -10.06 -12.79
C GLU A 18 22.18 -8.99 -13.87
N VAL A 19 22.88 -7.88 -13.57
CA VAL A 19 23.14 -6.78 -14.52
C VAL A 19 24.30 -7.14 -15.46
N ASN A 20 24.02 -8.06 -16.38
CA ASN A 20 24.88 -8.41 -17.51
C ASN A 20 24.30 -7.80 -18.81
N VAL A 21 24.40 -8.46 -19.97
CA VAL A 21 23.84 -7.98 -21.26
C VAL A 21 22.31 -7.91 -21.21
N VAL A 22 21.62 -9.01 -20.94
CA VAL A 22 20.14 -9.02 -20.90
C VAL A 22 19.64 -8.25 -19.67
N GLY A 23 20.35 -8.37 -18.55
CA GLY A 23 20.03 -7.64 -17.34
C GLY A 23 20.11 -6.11 -17.46
N SER A 24 21.09 -5.58 -18.22
CA SER A 24 21.14 -4.14 -18.50
C SER A 24 19.92 -3.67 -19.28
N LEU A 25 19.49 -4.43 -20.29
CA LEU A 25 18.27 -4.12 -21.05
C LEU A 25 17.01 -4.19 -20.17
N LEU A 26 16.93 -5.19 -19.28
CA LEU A 26 15.84 -5.28 -18.31
C LEU A 26 15.81 -4.09 -17.34
N SER A 27 16.98 -3.58 -16.94
CA SER A 27 17.08 -2.37 -16.13
C SER A 27 16.54 -1.14 -16.85
N GLU A 28 16.84 -0.97 -18.13
CA GLU A 28 16.33 0.13 -18.97
C GLU A 28 14.81 0.06 -19.15
N HIS A 29 14.25 -1.16 -19.19
CA HIS A 29 12.83 -1.41 -19.40
C HIS A 29 12.07 -1.85 -18.14
N ASN A 30 12.61 -1.59 -16.94
CA ASN A 30 12.02 -2.10 -15.70
C ASN A 30 10.61 -1.53 -15.42
N GLN A 31 10.30 -0.32 -15.93
CA GLN A 31 8.99 0.35 -15.82
C GLN A 31 8.01 -0.04 -16.93
N LEU A 32 8.37 -0.96 -17.82
CA LEU A 32 7.46 -1.43 -18.87
C LEU A 32 6.21 -2.00 -18.21
N THR A 33 5.05 -1.45 -18.55
CA THR A 33 3.76 -1.86 -17.98
C THR A 33 3.38 -3.21 -18.55
N CYS A 34 3.12 -4.18 -17.67
CA CYS A 34 2.85 -5.58 -18.00
C CYS A 34 1.65 -6.10 -17.22
N VAL A 35 1.03 -7.17 -17.72
CA VAL A 35 -0.06 -7.85 -17.02
C VAL A 35 0.49 -8.91 -16.08
N ARG A 36 -0.03 -8.94 -14.86
CA ARG A 36 0.38 -9.90 -13.84
C ARG A 36 -0.38 -11.21 -14.03
N PRO A 37 0.30 -12.36 -14.11
CA PRO A 37 -0.36 -13.66 -13.97
C PRO A 37 -1.03 -13.75 -12.60
N SER A 38 -2.24 -14.29 -12.52
CA SER A 38 -3.09 -14.32 -11.30
C SER A 38 -2.47 -15.02 -10.07
N VAL A 39 -1.28 -15.61 -10.21
CA VAL A 39 -0.63 -16.48 -9.21
C VAL A 39 0.23 -15.71 -8.19
N PHE A 40 0.45 -14.40 -8.39
CA PHE A 40 1.34 -13.62 -7.54
C PHE A 40 0.56 -12.55 -6.76
N ALA A 41 0.53 -12.62 -5.42
CA ALA A 41 -0.32 -11.76 -4.56
C ALA A 41 0.44 -10.71 -3.71
N VAL A 42 1.72 -10.46 -3.99
CA VAL A 42 2.63 -9.84 -2.99
C VAL A 42 2.86 -8.32 -3.15
N TYR A 43 2.39 -7.66 -4.21
CA TYR A 43 2.72 -6.24 -4.48
C TYR A 43 1.49 -5.37 -4.73
N PRO A 44 1.55 -4.03 -4.52
CA PRO A 44 0.41 -3.14 -4.77
C PRO A 44 0.04 -3.18 -6.26
N GLU A 45 -1.08 -3.83 -6.55
CA GLU A 45 -1.60 -4.03 -7.90
C GLU A 45 -2.49 -2.85 -8.33
N LYS A 46 -2.37 -2.45 -9.60
CA LYS A 46 -3.39 -1.63 -10.24
C LYS A 46 -4.36 -2.58 -10.96
N VAL A 47 -5.60 -2.63 -10.52
CA VAL A 47 -6.66 -3.40 -11.17
C VAL A 47 -7.42 -2.49 -12.12
N VAL A 48 -7.51 -2.89 -13.40
CA VAL A 48 -8.33 -2.23 -14.42
C VAL A 48 -9.31 -3.23 -15.01
N LYS A 49 -10.45 -2.75 -15.52
CA LYS A 49 -11.40 -3.60 -16.24
C LYS A 49 -11.15 -3.47 -17.74
N ALA A 50 -11.11 -4.60 -18.45
CA ALA A 50 -10.91 -4.63 -19.89
C ALA A 50 -11.83 -5.65 -20.58
N SER A 51 -11.94 -5.55 -21.90
CA SER A 51 -12.67 -6.54 -22.69
C SER A 51 -11.96 -7.90 -22.67
N ASP A 52 -12.70 -8.98 -22.89
CA ASP A 52 -12.12 -10.34 -22.97
C ASP A 52 -10.96 -10.40 -23.98
N ALA A 53 -11.10 -9.74 -25.13
CA ALA A 53 -10.08 -9.71 -26.18
C ALA A 53 -8.81 -8.95 -25.77
N ASP A 54 -8.95 -7.81 -25.08
CA ASP A 54 -7.80 -7.03 -24.60
C ASP A 54 -7.09 -7.75 -23.46
N HIS A 55 -7.87 -8.32 -22.54
CA HIS A 55 -7.37 -9.14 -21.45
C HIS A 55 -6.47 -10.27 -21.98
N ASP A 56 -6.99 -11.10 -22.88
CA ASP A 56 -6.27 -12.27 -23.40
C ASP A 56 -5.04 -11.87 -24.23
N ARG A 57 -5.18 -10.80 -25.04
CA ARG A 57 -4.07 -10.27 -25.83
C ARG A 57 -2.92 -9.81 -24.96
N TRP A 58 -3.19 -8.98 -23.94
CA TRP A 58 -2.14 -8.46 -23.07
C TRP A 58 -1.52 -9.54 -22.17
N HIS A 59 -2.33 -10.49 -21.69
CA HIS A 59 -1.81 -11.65 -20.97
C HIS A 59 -0.87 -12.49 -21.85
N ALA A 60 -1.32 -12.88 -23.05
CA ALA A 60 -0.51 -13.68 -23.95
C ALA A 60 0.77 -12.95 -24.39
N ALA A 61 0.71 -11.65 -24.63
CA ALA A 61 1.89 -10.84 -24.94
C ALA A 61 2.89 -10.82 -23.78
N THR A 62 2.39 -10.62 -22.55
CA THR A 62 3.23 -10.59 -21.34
C THR A 62 3.88 -11.95 -21.09
N ASP A 63 3.11 -13.04 -21.15
CA ASP A 63 3.61 -14.39 -20.90
C ASP A 63 4.70 -14.79 -21.91
N ARG A 64 4.46 -14.52 -23.21
CA ARG A 64 5.46 -14.78 -24.26
C ARG A 64 6.74 -13.98 -24.04
N PHE A 65 6.61 -12.72 -23.64
CA PHE A 65 7.76 -11.86 -23.39
C PHE A 65 8.57 -12.34 -22.19
N LEU A 66 7.91 -12.70 -21.08
CA LEU A 66 8.57 -13.27 -19.90
C LEU A 66 9.29 -14.59 -20.21
N GLN A 67 8.64 -15.51 -20.94
CA GLN A 67 9.26 -16.76 -21.38
C GLN A 67 10.51 -16.51 -22.23
N THR A 68 10.44 -15.52 -23.13
CA THR A 68 11.57 -15.14 -23.97
C THR A 68 12.72 -14.55 -23.14
N ILE A 69 12.42 -13.68 -22.17
CA ILE A 69 13.41 -13.14 -21.24
C ILE A 69 14.12 -14.26 -20.48
N SER A 70 13.36 -15.21 -19.92
CA SER A 70 13.94 -16.35 -19.20
C SER A 70 14.87 -17.16 -20.09
N ALA A 71 14.46 -17.45 -21.33
CA ALA A 71 15.30 -18.17 -22.30
C ALA A 71 16.57 -17.39 -22.66
N LEU A 72 16.50 -16.06 -22.80
CA LEU A 72 17.65 -15.21 -23.08
C LEU A 72 18.63 -15.16 -21.90
N GLN A 73 18.12 -15.07 -20.67
CA GLN A 73 18.94 -15.13 -19.45
C GLN A 73 19.64 -16.48 -19.29
N GLU A 74 18.96 -17.59 -19.61
CA GLU A 74 19.57 -18.92 -19.61
C GLU A 74 20.68 -19.05 -20.67
N ARG A 75 20.44 -18.55 -21.88
CA ARG A 75 21.45 -18.51 -22.95
C ARG A 75 22.65 -17.65 -22.55
N GLU A 76 22.42 -16.47 -21.99
CA GLU A 76 23.48 -15.60 -21.49
C GLU A 76 24.32 -16.27 -20.40
N LYS A 77 23.67 -16.95 -19.46
CA LYS A 77 24.35 -17.73 -18.43
C LYS A 77 25.22 -18.82 -19.05
N ALA A 78 24.71 -19.57 -20.02
CA ALA A 78 25.47 -20.60 -20.72
C ALA A 78 26.72 -20.03 -21.43
N ILE A 79 26.57 -18.91 -22.13
CA ILE A 79 27.63 -18.26 -22.90
C ILE A 79 28.72 -17.67 -21.98
N SER A 80 28.33 -17.11 -20.83
CA SER A 80 29.25 -16.48 -19.87
C SER A 80 30.03 -17.47 -18.99
N LEU A 81 29.57 -18.72 -18.84
CA LEU A 81 30.22 -19.73 -17.96
C LEU A 81 31.69 -19.95 -18.31
N HIS A 82 32.03 -19.96 -19.60
CA HIS A 82 33.40 -20.23 -20.08
C HIS A 82 34.38 -19.08 -19.84
N LEU A 83 33.88 -17.89 -19.50
CA LEU A 83 34.69 -16.69 -19.21
C LEU A 83 34.99 -16.52 -17.72
N ARG A 84 34.39 -17.33 -16.84
CA ARG A 84 34.58 -17.20 -15.39
C ARG A 84 35.97 -17.70 -14.99
N PRO A 85 36.83 -16.85 -14.39
CA PRO A 85 38.13 -17.29 -13.92
C PRO A 85 37.98 -18.22 -12.69
N PRO A 86 38.97 -19.09 -12.42
CA PRO A 86 38.98 -19.91 -11.22
C PRO A 86 39.06 -19.04 -9.96
N PHE A 87 38.48 -19.52 -8.86
CA PHE A 87 38.42 -18.81 -7.56
C PHE A 87 39.82 -18.48 -6.97
N ARG A 88 40.87 -19.22 -7.35
CA ARG A 88 42.26 -18.97 -6.94
C ARG A 88 43.16 -18.93 -8.17
N GLY A 89 44.18 -18.05 -8.16
CA GLY A 89 45.17 -17.94 -9.24
C GLY A 89 44.72 -17.11 -10.46
N ARG A 90 43.77 -16.19 -10.29
CA ARG A 90 43.17 -15.37 -11.37
C ARG A 90 44.20 -14.65 -12.25
N LEU A 91 45.24 -14.07 -11.65
CA LEU A 91 46.30 -13.33 -12.37
C LEU A 91 47.14 -14.26 -13.26
N VAL A 92 47.55 -15.41 -12.72
CA VAL A 92 48.33 -16.41 -13.45
C VAL A 92 47.49 -17.01 -14.59
N TRP A 93 46.20 -17.26 -14.34
CA TRP A 93 45.26 -17.73 -15.35
C TRP A 93 45.04 -16.71 -16.47
N SER A 94 44.88 -15.43 -16.13
CA SER A 94 44.68 -14.37 -17.13
C SER A 94 45.89 -14.17 -18.04
N ILE A 95 47.10 -14.33 -17.52
CA ILE A 95 48.34 -14.23 -18.29
C ILE A 95 48.55 -15.48 -19.14
N ARG A 96 48.46 -16.68 -18.53
CA ARG A 96 48.70 -17.96 -19.20
C ARG A 96 47.70 -18.25 -20.32
N TYR A 97 46.46 -17.79 -20.19
CA TYR A 97 45.39 -18.01 -21.16
C TYR A 97 44.96 -16.72 -21.88
N ALA A 98 45.82 -15.69 -21.95
CA ALA A 98 45.47 -14.40 -22.52
C ALA A 98 44.89 -14.49 -23.95
N TRP A 99 45.54 -15.26 -24.84
CA TRP A 99 45.06 -15.48 -26.21
C TRP A 99 43.73 -16.23 -26.28
N ARG A 100 43.58 -17.31 -25.51
CA ARG A 100 42.30 -18.05 -25.40
C ARG A 100 41.18 -17.13 -24.89
N ASN A 101 41.47 -16.31 -23.88
CA ASN A 101 40.53 -15.36 -23.31
C ASN A 101 40.15 -14.26 -24.30
N LEU A 102 41.09 -13.81 -25.14
CA LEU A 102 40.81 -12.83 -26.19
C LEU A 102 39.88 -13.40 -27.26
N VAL A 103 40.09 -14.65 -27.70
CA VAL A 103 39.18 -15.32 -28.65
C VAL A 103 37.80 -15.58 -28.03
N LEU A 104 37.75 -16.08 -26.78
CA LEU A 104 36.49 -16.30 -26.07
C LEU A 104 35.72 -15.00 -25.83
N ARG A 105 36.43 -13.88 -25.59
CA ARG A 105 35.81 -12.55 -25.48
C ARG A 105 35.22 -12.08 -26.80
N LYS A 106 35.92 -12.24 -27.92
CA LYS A 106 35.34 -11.92 -29.24
C LYS A 106 34.06 -12.71 -29.52
N GLY A 107 34.07 -14.03 -29.23
CA GLY A 107 32.87 -14.86 -29.38
C GLY A 107 31.75 -14.46 -28.42
N TYR A 108 32.09 -14.00 -27.22
CA TYR A 108 31.13 -13.44 -26.27
C TYR A 108 30.54 -12.12 -26.75
N ASP A 109 31.35 -11.22 -27.31
CA ASP A 109 30.88 -9.92 -27.81
C ASP A 109 29.90 -10.12 -28.97
N GLU A 110 30.19 -11.04 -29.90
CA GLU A 110 29.26 -11.43 -30.98
C GLU A 110 27.97 -12.03 -30.43
N ALA A 111 28.06 -12.91 -29.42
CA ALA A 111 26.90 -13.49 -28.76
C ALA A 111 26.08 -12.43 -28.01
N ALA A 112 26.74 -11.45 -27.39
CA ALA A 112 26.10 -10.34 -26.70
C ALA A 112 25.30 -9.46 -27.67
N GLU A 113 25.83 -9.16 -28.86
CA GLU A 113 25.07 -8.45 -29.89
C GLU A 113 23.84 -9.23 -30.36
N ARG A 114 23.96 -10.55 -30.52
CA ARG A 114 22.80 -11.40 -30.85
C ARG A 114 21.76 -11.40 -29.74
N LEU A 115 22.17 -11.51 -28.47
CA LEU A 115 21.26 -11.42 -27.32
C LEU A 115 20.53 -10.07 -27.27
N ARG A 116 21.23 -8.96 -27.56
CA ARG A 116 20.61 -7.63 -27.66
C ARG A 116 19.59 -7.57 -28.80
N SER A 117 19.94 -8.07 -29.97
CA SER A 117 19.04 -8.12 -31.13
C SER A 117 17.79 -8.95 -30.83
N ASP A 118 17.95 -10.14 -30.24
CA ASP A 118 16.85 -11.03 -29.89
C ASP A 118 15.92 -10.39 -28.83
N PHE A 119 16.50 -9.73 -27.82
CA PHE A 119 15.73 -8.98 -26.82
C PHE A 119 14.93 -7.85 -27.45
N ASN A 120 15.55 -7.04 -28.32
CA ASN A 120 14.89 -5.93 -28.99
C ASN A 120 13.76 -6.41 -29.92
N ALA A 121 13.96 -7.53 -30.61
CA ALA A 121 12.91 -8.15 -31.40
C ALA A 121 11.73 -8.61 -30.53
N ALA A 122 12.00 -9.25 -29.40
CA ALA A 122 10.97 -9.66 -28.44
C ALA A 122 10.21 -8.46 -27.85
N LEU A 123 10.93 -7.40 -27.51
CA LEU A 123 10.34 -6.14 -27.02
C LEU A 123 9.45 -5.50 -28.10
N ALA A 124 9.88 -5.47 -29.36
CA ALA A 124 9.09 -4.92 -30.45
C ALA A 124 7.78 -5.70 -30.65
N VAL A 125 7.82 -7.04 -30.56
CA VAL A 125 6.61 -7.88 -30.59
C VAL A 125 5.70 -7.58 -29.40
N TYR A 126 6.26 -7.48 -28.20
CA TYR A 126 5.49 -7.10 -27.02
C TYR A 126 4.80 -5.74 -27.18
N LEU A 127 5.53 -4.72 -27.62
CA LEU A 127 5.00 -3.37 -27.81
C LEU A 127 3.95 -3.30 -28.92
N LYS A 128 4.03 -4.17 -29.94
CA LYS A 128 2.99 -4.28 -30.96
C LYS A 128 1.67 -4.81 -30.38
N ASP A 129 1.74 -5.79 -29.48
CA ASP A 129 0.56 -6.48 -28.97
C ASP A 129 -0.02 -5.83 -27.71
N ALA A 130 0.82 -5.19 -26.88
CA ALA A 130 0.45 -4.60 -25.59
C ALA A 130 0.97 -3.17 -25.37
N GLY A 131 1.45 -2.49 -26.41
CA GLY A 131 1.95 -1.11 -26.30
C GLY A 131 0.88 -0.07 -25.97
N ASP A 132 -0.40 -0.41 -26.14
CA ASP A 132 -1.55 0.43 -25.79
C ASP A 132 -1.94 0.35 -24.30
N LEU A 133 -1.46 -0.67 -23.57
CA LEU A 133 -1.77 -0.91 -22.16
C LEU A 133 -1.50 0.30 -21.24
N PRO A 134 -0.36 1.02 -21.33
CA PRO A 134 -0.11 2.19 -20.49
C PRO A 134 -1.15 3.31 -20.70
N GLU A 135 -1.52 3.57 -21.96
CA GLU A 135 -2.50 4.60 -22.28
C GLU A 135 -3.90 4.18 -21.82
N TYR A 136 -4.24 2.90 -21.96
CA TYR A 136 -5.49 2.33 -21.46
C TYR A 136 -5.62 2.52 -19.94
N VAL A 137 -4.60 2.14 -19.17
CA VAL A 137 -4.57 2.29 -17.71
C VAL A 137 -4.72 3.76 -17.30
N LYS A 138 -4.07 4.68 -18.02
CA LYS A 138 -4.20 6.12 -17.77
C LYS A 138 -5.63 6.61 -18.00
N LYS A 139 -6.25 6.24 -19.12
CA LYS A 139 -7.64 6.59 -19.44
C LYS A 139 -8.62 6.00 -18.43
N TYR A 140 -8.45 4.73 -18.06
CA TYR A 140 -9.28 4.06 -17.07
C TYR A 140 -9.17 4.74 -15.71
N THR A 141 -7.95 5.00 -15.23
CA THR A 141 -7.72 5.68 -13.95
C THR A 141 -8.35 7.08 -13.93
N ALA A 142 -8.26 7.84 -15.02
CA ALA A 142 -8.88 9.16 -15.12
C ALA A 142 -10.42 9.08 -15.10
N ARG A 143 -11.02 8.10 -15.78
CA ARG A 143 -12.46 7.85 -15.75
C ARG A 143 -12.92 7.45 -14.35
N GLU A 144 -12.21 6.55 -13.69
CA GLU A 144 -12.49 6.11 -12.33
C GLU A 144 -12.37 7.25 -11.32
N GLN A 145 -11.32 8.07 -11.40
CA GLN A 145 -11.20 9.26 -10.55
C GLN A 145 -12.35 10.23 -10.77
N LYS A 146 -12.77 10.46 -12.02
CA LYS A 146 -13.92 11.31 -12.33
C LYS A 146 -15.23 10.72 -11.79
N ARG A 147 -15.43 9.41 -11.90
CA ARG A 147 -16.58 8.71 -11.33
C ARG A 147 -16.60 8.84 -9.82
N ARG A 148 -15.49 8.51 -9.15
CA ARG A 148 -15.34 8.64 -7.69
C ARG A 148 -15.60 10.05 -7.20
N ARG A 149 -15.07 11.07 -7.89
CA ARG A 149 -15.34 12.48 -7.55
C ARG A 149 -16.83 12.81 -7.63
N ARG A 150 -17.54 12.36 -8.66
CA ARG A 150 -18.98 12.58 -8.80
C ARG A 150 -19.77 11.84 -7.71
N GLU A 151 -19.40 10.60 -7.42
CA GLU A 151 -20.01 9.81 -6.35
C GLU A 151 -19.78 10.44 -4.97
N GLU A 152 -18.56 10.92 -4.71
CA GLU A 152 -18.19 11.60 -3.47
C GLU A 152 -18.90 12.96 -3.32
N GLU A 153 -19.02 13.73 -4.41
CA GLU A 153 -19.79 14.97 -4.43
C GLU A 153 -21.28 14.71 -4.18
N GLN A 154 -21.86 13.70 -4.83
CA GLN A 154 -23.24 13.29 -4.54
C GLN A 154 -23.42 12.80 -3.10
N ALA A 155 -22.47 12.02 -2.58
CA ALA A 155 -22.50 11.57 -1.20
C ALA A 155 -22.38 12.75 -0.22
N ARG A 156 -21.53 13.73 -0.52
CA ARG A 156 -21.42 14.98 0.24
C ARG A 156 -22.72 15.77 0.24
N LEU A 157 -23.39 15.91 -0.91
CA LEU A 157 -24.69 16.59 -0.99
C LEU A 157 -25.75 15.87 -0.14
N ARG A 158 -25.84 14.53 -0.24
CA ARG A 158 -26.75 13.74 0.61
C ARG A 158 -26.43 13.89 2.09
N ARG A 159 -25.15 13.92 2.48
CA ARG A 159 -24.72 14.15 3.86
C ARG A 159 -25.13 15.54 4.35
N ALA A 160 -24.96 16.57 3.52
CA ALA A 160 -25.33 17.93 3.86
C ALA A 160 -26.85 18.08 4.09
N GLU A 161 -27.67 17.51 3.22
CA GLU A 161 -29.13 17.47 3.36
C GLU A 161 -29.55 16.70 4.61
N ALA A 162 -29.00 15.50 4.81
CA ALA A 162 -29.32 14.65 5.95
C ALA A 162 -29.03 15.31 7.30
N ILE A 163 -27.98 16.13 7.39
CA ILE A 163 -27.58 16.79 8.64
C ILE A 163 -28.33 18.12 8.88
N GLU A 164 -29.05 18.65 7.89
CA GLU A 164 -29.94 19.81 8.08
C GLU A 164 -31.18 19.44 8.88
N ASP A 165 -31.79 18.30 8.59
CA ASP A 165 -33.00 17.82 9.27
C ASP A 165 -32.72 16.90 10.47
N ALA A 166 -31.47 16.88 10.96
CA ALA A 166 -31.02 15.91 11.95
C ALA A 166 -31.42 16.22 13.41
N SER A 167 -32.41 17.09 13.64
CA SER A 167 -32.99 17.29 14.97
C SER A 167 -34.12 16.28 15.29
N GLY A 168 -34.68 15.62 14.27
CA GLY A 168 -35.77 14.66 14.42
C GLY A 168 -35.33 13.24 14.83
N PRO A 169 -36.26 12.27 14.84
CA PRO A 169 -36.00 10.88 15.23
C PRO A 169 -35.30 10.07 14.12
N VAL A 170 -34.22 10.61 13.56
CA VAL A 170 -33.47 10.05 12.42
C VAL A 170 -32.17 9.36 12.83
N TRP A 171 -31.91 9.29 14.13
CA TRP A 171 -30.69 8.72 14.69
C TRP A 171 -30.93 7.30 15.19
N SER A 172 -29.84 6.56 15.30
CA SER A 172 -29.80 5.30 16.01
C SER A 172 -28.48 5.19 16.76
N TYR A 173 -28.41 4.24 17.68
CA TYR A 173 -27.17 3.84 18.30
C TYR A 173 -27.07 2.34 18.45
N GLN A 174 -25.83 1.85 18.54
CA GLN A 174 -25.52 0.46 18.83
C GLN A 174 -24.43 0.39 19.89
N LEU A 175 -24.66 -0.41 20.92
CA LEU A 175 -23.67 -0.68 21.95
C LEU A 175 -22.93 -1.98 21.64
N HIS A 176 -21.63 -1.89 21.39
CA HIS A 176 -20.76 -3.05 21.25
C HIS A 176 -20.03 -3.34 22.56
N LYS A 177 -20.14 -4.59 23.01
CA LYS A 177 -19.51 -5.08 24.24
C LYS A 177 -18.42 -6.08 23.87
N GLY A 178 -17.16 -5.65 23.92
CA GLY A 178 -15.98 -6.50 23.76
C GLY A 178 -15.38 -6.91 25.10
N SER A 179 -14.33 -7.74 25.08
CA SER A 179 -13.59 -8.15 26.28
C SER A 179 -12.87 -6.95 26.92
N GLY A 180 -13.54 -6.28 27.86
CA GLY A 180 -13.00 -5.14 28.62
C GLY A 180 -13.10 -3.77 27.94
N MET A 181 -13.62 -3.69 26.71
CA MET A 181 -13.84 -2.41 26.02
C MET A 181 -15.27 -2.32 25.50
N ARG A 182 -15.89 -1.16 25.73
CA ARG A 182 -17.25 -0.86 25.26
C ARG A 182 -17.22 0.32 24.31
N SER A 183 -17.98 0.21 23.22
CA SER A 183 -18.16 1.30 22.27
C SER A 183 -19.63 1.53 21.97
N PHE A 184 -20.00 2.80 21.95
CA PHE A 184 -21.31 3.34 21.64
C PHE A 184 -21.23 3.95 20.25
N ALA A 185 -21.72 3.23 19.25
CA ALA A 185 -21.72 3.66 17.86
C ALA A 185 -23.00 4.46 17.57
N ILE A 186 -22.86 5.70 17.11
CA ILE A 186 -23.96 6.61 16.77
C ILE A 186 -24.07 6.71 15.25
N HIS A 187 -25.28 6.56 14.72
CA HIS A 187 -25.53 6.56 13.28
C HIS A 187 -26.67 7.51 12.95
N LEU A 188 -26.53 8.18 11.80
CA LEU A 188 -27.60 8.91 11.14
C LEU A 188 -28.17 8.02 10.04
N ALA A 189 -29.41 7.55 10.22
CA ALA A 189 -29.99 6.50 9.39
C ALA A 189 -30.16 6.89 7.91
N SER A 190 -30.28 8.18 7.61
CA SER A 190 -30.42 8.69 6.25
C SER A 190 -29.15 8.59 5.41
N VAL A 191 -27.98 8.40 6.04
CA VAL A 191 -26.68 8.30 5.34
C VAL A 191 -25.97 6.96 5.56
N GLU A 192 -26.42 6.17 6.52
CA GLU A 192 -25.88 4.83 6.81
C GLU A 192 -26.79 3.74 6.24
N SER A 193 -26.21 2.74 5.57
CA SER A 193 -26.97 1.63 5.03
C SER A 193 -27.35 0.61 6.11
N GLY A 194 -28.62 0.16 6.12
CA GLY A 194 -29.08 -0.93 6.99
C GLY A 194 -29.35 -0.53 8.44
N VAL A 195 -29.53 0.77 8.68
CA VAL A 195 -29.81 1.34 10.01
C VAL A 195 -31.23 1.89 10.03
N GLU A 196 -32.00 1.53 11.06
CA GLU A 196 -33.36 2.05 11.24
C GLU A 196 -33.36 3.32 12.10
N ALA A 197 -33.97 4.39 11.59
CA ALA A 197 -34.23 5.63 12.31
C ALA A 197 -35.25 5.40 13.44
N ARG A 198 -34.84 5.63 14.70
CA ARG A 198 -35.71 5.39 15.86
C ARG A 198 -35.62 6.45 16.96
N HIS A 199 -34.56 7.26 16.96
CA HIS A 199 -34.20 8.11 18.10
C HIS A 199 -33.87 9.54 17.69
N THR A 200 -34.21 10.48 18.56
CA THR A 200 -33.76 11.88 18.49
C THR A 200 -32.34 12.01 19.05
N PRO A 201 -31.58 13.09 18.73
CA PRO A 201 -30.27 13.32 19.33
C PRO A 201 -30.29 13.31 20.87
N ALA A 202 -31.33 13.89 21.46
CA ALA A 202 -31.49 13.97 22.91
C ALA A 202 -31.68 12.58 23.55
N GLU A 203 -32.46 11.70 22.93
CA GLU A 203 -32.64 10.31 23.40
C GLU A 203 -31.35 9.49 23.29
N VAL A 204 -30.60 9.67 22.20
CA VAL A 204 -29.29 9.04 22.04
C VAL A 204 -28.30 9.54 23.10
N GLN A 205 -28.30 10.84 23.38
CA GLN A 205 -27.46 11.43 24.44
C GLN A 205 -27.85 10.91 25.83
N ALA A 206 -29.15 10.82 26.13
CA ALA A 206 -29.63 10.25 27.39
C ALA A 206 -29.19 8.79 27.56
N ALA A 207 -29.27 7.99 26.48
CA ALA A 207 -28.79 6.61 26.50
C ALA A 207 -27.27 6.51 26.70
N LEU A 208 -26.49 7.39 26.07
CA LEU A 208 -25.04 7.48 26.28
C LEU A 208 -24.71 7.87 27.73
N THR A 209 -25.43 8.83 28.30
CA THR A 209 -25.25 9.28 29.69
C THR A 209 -25.58 8.17 30.68
N ALA A 210 -26.67 7.42 30.46
CA ALA A 210 -27.02 6.25 31.26
C ALA A 210 -25.93 5.17 31.18
N GLU A 211 -25.43 4.85 29.98
CA GLU A 211 -24.35 3.88 29.78
C GLU A 211 -23.06 4.33 30.48
N ARG A 212 -22.72 5.62 30.43
CA ARG A 212 -21.52 6.16 31.08
C ARG A 212 -21.63 6.29 32.61
N ALA A 213 -22.84 6.31 33.16
CA ALA A 213 -23.03 6.26 34.61
C ALA A 213 -22.53 4.92 35.19
N GLU A 214 -22.71 3.83 34.46
CA GLU A 214 -22.23 2.49 34.84
C GLU A 214 -20.83 2.19 34.28
N HIS A 215 -20.53 2.70 33.08
CA HIS A 215 -19.29 2.42 32.34
C HIS A 215 -18.65 3.74 31.85
N PRO A 216 -17.94 4.47 32.73
CA PRO A 216 -17.44 5.82 32.45
C PRO A 216 -16.51 5.93 31.23
N TYR A 217 -15.78 4.85 30.91
CA TYR A 217 -14.80 4.82 29.83
C TYR A 217 -15.35 4.29 28.49
N THR A 218 -16.68 4.24 28.33
CA THR A 218 -17.31 3.83 27.06
C THR A 218 -16.94 4.82 25.95
N LYS A 219 -16.33 4.30 24.88
CA LYS A 219 -15.94 5.09 23.71
C LYS A 219 -17.16 5.40 22.85
N VAL A 220 -17.21 6.59 22.27
CA VAL A 220 -18.20 6.96 21.26
C VAL A 220 -17.53 6.90 19.90
N ASN A 221 -18.18 6.22 18.96
CA ASN A 221 -17.82 6.22 17.56
C ASN A 221 -19.03 6.71 16.76
N TRP A 222 -18.79 7.33 15.62
CA TRP A 222 -19.85 7.63 14.66
C TRP A 222 -19.72 6.71 13.47
N GLY A 223 -20.85 6.35 12.87
CA GLY A 223 -20.85 5.67 11.57
C GLY A 223 -19.99 6.43 10.55
N PRO A 224 -19.38 5.76 9.56
CA PRO A 224 -18.44 6.41 8.65
C PRO A 224 -19.04 7.62 7.93
N GLN A 225 -20.27 7.52 7.40
CA GLN A 225 -20.93 8.63 6.72
C GLN A 225 -21.46 9.67 7.70
N THR A 226 -21.90 9.23 8.88
CA THR A 226 -22.35 10.09 9.98
C THR A 226 -21.21 10.99 10.48
N SER A 227 -20.02 10.41 10.69
CA SER A 227 -18.78 11.11 11.05
C SER A 227 -18.43 12.16 10.01
N LEU A 228 -18.44 11.79 8.73
CA LEU A 228 -18.18 12.72 7.63
C LEU A 228 -19.20 13.86 7.59
N ALA A 229 -20.49 13.58 7.75
CA ALA A 229 -21.54 14.60 7.74
C ALA A 229 -21.35 15.63 8.86
N LEU A 230 -21.05 15.16 10.08
CA LEU A 230 -20.78 16.03 11.23
C LEU A 230 -19.50 16.86 11.03
N LYS A 231 -18.42 16.24 10.53
CA LYS A 231 -17.16 16.94 10.24
C LYS A 231 -17.33 18.00 9.15
N GLU A 232 -18.04 17.68 8.06
CA GLU A 232 -18.26 18.59 6.94
C GLU A 232 -19.06 19.84 7.34
N LYS A 233 -20.06 19.69 8.22
CA LYS A 233 -20.90 20.82 8.66
C LYS A 233 -20.37 21.57 9.88
N TYR A 234 -19.80 20.85 10.86
CA TYR A 234 -19.46 21.40 12.18
C TYR A 234 -17.96 21.33 12.53
N GLY A 235 -17.12 20.84 11.62
CA GLY A 235 -15.66 20.74 11.76
C GLY A 235 -15.19 19.46 12.48
N THR A 236 -15.92 18.99 13.50
CA THR A 236 -15.62 17.74 14.21
C THR A 236 -16.92 17.02 14.59
N GLU A 237 -16.83 15.72 14.85
CA GLU A 237 -17.99 14.94 15.32
C GLU A 237 -18.47 15.41 16.69
N VAL A 238 -17.55 15.72 17.59
CA VAL A 238 -17.86 16.18 18.96
C VAL A 238 -18.53 17.54 18.93
N SER A 239 -18.02 18.50 18.14
CA SER A 239 -18.65 19.82 18.01
C SER A 239 -20.03 19.73 17.37
N GLY A 240 -20.19 18.88 16.34
CA GLY A 240 -21.48 18.66 15.71
C GLY A 240 -22.49 18.02 16.65
N TRP A 241 -22.06 17.01 17.42
CA TRP A 241 -22.91 16.38 18.42
C TRP A 241 -23.33 17.37 19.50
N ALA A 242 -22.40 18.17 20.03
CA ALA A 242 -22.70 19.20 21.01
C ALA A 242 -23.65 20.29 20.47
N ARG A 243 -23.60 20.61 19.18
CA ARG A 243 -24.55 21.53 18.55
C ARG A 243 -25.96 20.94 18.44
N LEU A 244 -26.08 19.63 18.25
CA LEU A 244 -27.37 18.93 18.12
C LEU A 244 -28.02 18.64 19.47
N THR A 245 -27.23 18.33 20.50
CA THR A 245 -27.73 17.90 21.81
C THR A 245 -27.60 18.96 22.89
N GLY A 246 -26.76 19.98 22.68
CA GLY A 246 -26.37 20.94 23.71
C GLY A 246 -25.29 20.43 24.68
N GLU A 247 -24.84 19.18 24.55
CA GLU A 247 -23.92 18.54 25.50
C GLU A 247 -22.55 18.26 24.87
N THR A 248 -21.49 18.71 25.54
CA THR A 248 -20.11 18.39 25.13
C THR A 248 -19.71 17.03 25.68
N ILE A 249 -19.21 16.13 24.82
CA ILE A 249 -18.75 14.81 25.21
C ILE A 249 -17.27 14.60 24.93
N ILE A 250 -16.60 13.78 25.73
CA ILE A 250 -15.29 13.22 25.39
C ILE A 250 -15.54 11.94 24.59
N ALA A 251 -15.15 11.88 23.31
CA ALA A 251 -15.43 10.72 22.46
C ALA A 251 -14.67 9.46 22.93
N HIS A 252 -13.39 9.59 23.26
CA HIS A 252 -12.53 8.46 23.66
C HIS A 252 -11.95 8.72 25.05
N PRO A 253 -12.74 8.56 26.13
CA PRO A 253 -12.23 8.67 27.48
C PRO A 253 -11.15 7.60 27.72
N ILE A 254 -10.06 7.99 28.38
CA ILE A 254 -8.94 7.10 28.71
C ILE A 254 -9.18 6.52 30.10
N ASP A 255 -9.20 5.20 30.21
CA ASP A 255 -9.21 4.52 31.50
C ASP A 255 -7.78 4.56 32.10
N PRO A 256 -7.57 5.21 33.26
CA PRO A 256 -6.26 5.27 33.91
C PRO A 256 -5.73 3.89 34.33
N ASN A 257 -6.61 2.91 34.49
CA ASN A 257 -6.27 1.53 34.85
C ASN A 257 -6.08 0.61 33.63
N ASP A 258 -6.44 1.07 32.42
CA ASP A 258 -6.22 0.30 31.20
C ASP A 258 -4.74 0.29 30.85
N ARG A 259 -4.13 -0.89 30.99
CA ARG A 259 -2.71 -1.14 30.71
C ARG A 259 -2.45 -1.48 29.23
N SER A 260 -3.50 -1.69 28.42
CA SER A 260 -3.36 -2.12 27.03
C SER A 260 -2.73 -1.05 26.13
N GLY A 261 -2.89 0.23 26.45
CA GLY A 261 -2.27 1.36 25.74
C GLY A 261 -0.80 1.65 26.10
N ARG A 262 -0.24 0.99 27.13
CA ARG A 262 1.11 1.26 27.65
C ARG A 262 2.24 0.52 26.92
N TRP A 263 1.99 -0.09 25.77
CA TRP A 263 3.07 -0.74 25.01
C TRP A 263 4.06 0.26 24.37
N HIS A 264 3.72 1.56 24.30
CA HIS A 264 4.58 2.60 23.70
C HIS A 264 4.93 3.79 24.61
N SER A 265 4.50 3.83 25.88
CA SER A 265 4.88 4.90 26.80
C SER A 265 6.25 4.61 27.44
N LYS A 266 7.35 4.77 26.69
CA LYS A 266 8.73 4.82 27.22
C LYS A 266 9.05 6.13 27.98
N HIS A 267 8.06 6.94 28.36
CA HIS A 267 8.27 8.27 28.95
C HIS A 267 7.53 8.44 30.29
N HIS A 268 7.73 7.50 31.21
CA HIS A 268 7.62 7.81 32.63
C HIS A 268 9.03 8.05 33.18
N TYR A 269 9.53 9.27 32.99
CA TYR A 269 10.53 9.82 33.90
C TYR A 269 9.84 10.04 35.25
N GLY A 270 9.91 9.04 36.12
CA GLY A 270 9.78 9.28 37.55
C GLY A 270 11.02 10.03 38.03
N PRO A 271 10.91 10.94 39.02
CA PRO A 271 12.06 11.70 39.51
C PRO A 271 13.05 10.73 40.17
N SER A 272 14.19 10.52 39.53
CA SER A 272 15.34 9.86 40.14
C SER A 272 15.98 10.83 41.12
N SER A 273 15.67 10.70 42.41
CA SER A 273 16.44 11.33 43.48
C SER A 273 16.83 10.29 44.55
N ASN A 274 18.14 10.09 44.60
CA ASN A 274 19.05 9.81 45.72
C ASN A 274 18.94 8.52 46.55
N TYR A 275 19.89 7.61 46.27
CA TYR A 275 20.99 7.19 47.17
C TYR A 275 22.18 6.92 46.22
N GLY A 276 23.41 7.44 46.30
CA GLY A 276 24.16 8.08 47.38
C GLY A 276 25.44 7.28 47.62
N SER A 277 26.56 7.63 46.94
CA SER A 277 27.93 7.49 47.48
C SER A 277 29.02 7.97 46.51
N ASP A 278 29.88 8.81 47.07
CA ASP A 278 31.15 9.32 46.54
C ASP A 278 32.14 8.20 46.19
N GLY A 279 32.99 8.45 45.19
CA GLY A 279 34.08 7.54 44.87
C GLY A 279 34.94 7.93 43.66
N GLY A 280 35.61 9.09 43.74
CA GLY A 280 37.02 9.23 43.38
C GLY A 280 37.53 8.94 41.95
N ALA A 281 38.08 10.01 41.37
CA ALA A 281 39.40 10.08 40.72
C ALA A 281 39.62 9.49 39.30
N GLY A 282 40.24 10.33 38.46
CA GLY A 282 41.27 9.87 37.51
C GLY A 282 41.03 10.26 36.06
N GLY A 283 41.64 11.38 35.64
CA GLY A 283 41.73 11.74 34.22
C GLY A 283 42.84 11.01 33.46
N PHE A 284 42.89 11.34 32.16
CA PHE A 284 44.00 11.34 31.18
C PHE A 284 43.75 10.55 29.88
N ALA A 285 43.58 11.33 28.80
CA ALA A 285 44.37 11.38 27.56
C ALA A 285 44.50 10.18 26.59
N GLY A 286 44.44 10.56 25.29
CA GLY A 286 45.04 9.87 24.13
C GLY A 286 44.02 9.06 23.32
N GLY A 287 43.84 9.20 22.00
CA GLY A 287 44.67 9.77 20.95
C GLY A 287 44.78 8.76 19.80
N GLY A 288 44.25 9.12 18.62
CA GLY A 288 44.54 8.65 17.25
C GLY A 288 44.89 7.19 16.94
N PHE A 289 44.13 6.57 16.04
CA PHE A 289 44.45 6.37 14.62
C PHE A 289 43.14 6.16 13.83
#